data_AF-A0ABD6T9B3-F1
#
_entry.id   AF-A0ABD6T9B3-F1
#
_cell.length_a   1.000
_cell.length_b   1.000
_cell.length_c   1.000
_cell.angle_alpha   90.00
_cell.angle_beta   90.00
_cell.angle_gamma   90.00
#
_symmetry.space_group_name_H-M   'P 1'
#
loop_
_entity.id
_entity.type
_entity.pdbx_description
1 polymer ?
#
loop_
_entity_poly.entity_id
_entity_poly.type
_entity_poly.pdbx_seq_one_letter_code
_entity_poly.pdbx_strand_id
1 'polypeptide(L)'
;MKRINLYDGKYTVVNELNEGGSLHALRHGEKWRSLAGDGLILAMFHKIEELTNQKVDYEKSLMEITAQHDDTSGKRLKEIANKALNKHNPHRSCPNCHDDCIGWILEGQPCGRDLS
;
A
#
# COMPACT_ATOMS: atom_id res chain seq x y z
N MET A 1 14.01 3.05 -6.89
CA MET A 1 14.79 2.39 -5.85
C MET A 1 14.14 2.64 -4.49
N LYS A 2 13.88 1.61 -3.69
CA LYS A 2 13.40 1.75 -2.30
C LYS A 2 14.51 1.35 -1.32
N ARG A 3 14.64 2.07 -0.22
CA ARG A 3 15.68 1.85 0.81
C ARG A 3 15.07 1.77 2.19
N ILE A 4 15.54 0.81 2.99
CA ILE A 4 15.14 0.63 4.39
C ILE A 4 16.40 0.63 5.24
N ASN A 5 16.46 1.52 6.23
CA ASN A 5 17.51 1.53 7.24
C ASN A 5 17.06 0.70 8.44
N LEU A 6 17.95 -0.14 8.95
CA LEU A 6 17.68 -1.08 10.04
C LEU A 6 18.75 -0.93 11.12
N TYR A 7 18.35 -1.20 12.36
CA TYR A 7 19.26 -1.28 13.52
C TYR A 7 20.15 -0.03 13.62
N ASP A 8 19.52 1.13 13.71
CA ASP A 8 20.17 2.45 13.82
C ASP A 8 21.19 2.75 12.71
N GLY A 9 20.89 2.30 11.49
CA GLY A 9 21.74 2.54 10.31
C GLY A 9 22.90 1.55 10.18
N LYS A 10 22.99 0.53 11.03
CA LYS A 10 23.96 -0.56 10.86
C LYS A 10 23.75 -1.29 9.54
N TYR A 11 22.50 -1.52 9.14
CA TYR A 11 22.17 -2.15 7.86
C TYR A 11 21.26 -1.25 7.02
N THR A 12 21.45 -1.32 5.69
CA THR A 12 20.54 -0.71 4.71
C THR A 12 20.16 -1.74 3.67
N VAL A 13 18.86 -2.02 3.51
CA VAL A 13 18.37 -2.90 2.44
C VAL A 13 17.88 -2.05 1.27
N VAL A 14 18.34 -2.39 0.07
CA VAL A 14 18.03 -1.68 -1.17
C VAL A 14 17.29 -2.61 -2.11
N ASN A 15 16.09 -2.20 -2.52
CA ASN A 15 15.26 -2.92 -3.48
C ASN A 15 15.09 -2.09 -4.76
N GLU A 16 15.61 -2.63 -5.86
CA GLU A 16 15.60 -2.02 -7.19
C GLU A 16 14.68 -2.77 -8.17
N LEU A 17 13.82 -3.67 -7.69
CA LEU A 17 13.00 -4.54 -8.55
C LEU A 17 12.15 -3.75 -9.58
N ASN A 18 11.63 -2.58 -9.19
CA ASN A 18 10.82 -1.73 -10.07
C ASN A 18 11.65 -0.97 -11.13
N GLU A 19 12.98 -1.05 -11.07
CA GLU A 19 13.93 -0.42 -11.99
C GLU A 19 14.75 -1.49 -12.73
N GLY A 20 14.31 -2.76 -12.71
CA GLY A 20 15.03 -3.88 -13.31
C GLY A 20 16.30 -4.28 -12.58
N GLY A 21 16.52 -3.77 -11.36
CA GLY A 21 17.71 -4.02 -10.55
C GLY A 21 17.58 -5.20 -9.59
N SER A 22 18.52 -5.27 -8.64
CA SER A 22 18.65 -6.41 -7.72
C SER A 22 18.23 -6.05 -6.28
N LEU A 23 18.00 -7.08 -5.46
CA LEU A 23 17.90 -6.91 -4.01
C LEU A 23 19.30 -7.08 -3.41
N HIS A 24 19.78 -6.07 -2.68
CA HIS A 24 21.05 -6.15 -1.97
C HIS A 24 21.00 -5.37 -0.66
N ALA A 25 22.02 -5.55 0.18
CA ALA A 25 22.13 -4.85 1.46
C ALA A 25 23.52 -4.25 1.63
N LEU A 26 23.59 -3.21 2.46
CA LEU A 26 24.81 -2.58 2.93
C LEU A 26 24.93 -2.79 4.44
N ARG A 27 26.16 -2.93 4.94
CA ARG A 27 26.47 -2.85 6.38
C ARG A 27 27.49 -1.74 6.58
N HIS A 28 27.15 -0.74 7.40
CA HIS A 28 27.96 0.47 7.57
C HIS A 28 28.35 1.13 6.23
N GLY A 29 27.46 1.09 5.23
CA GLY A 29 27.69 1.65 3.90
C GLY A 29 28.38 0.74 2.88
N GLU A 30 28.98 -0.38 3.31
CA GLU A 30 29.66 -1.32 2.41
C GLU A 30 28.74 -2.47 1.99
N LYS A 31 28.94 -3.01 0.76
CA LYS A 31 28.13 -4.11 0.24
C LYS A 31 28.21 -5.31 1.18
N TRP A 32 27.04 -5.75 1.66
CA TRP A 32 26.95 -6.87 2.57
C TRP A 32 27.04 -8.20 1.83
N ARG A 33 27.76 -9.15 2.42
CA ARG A 33 28.14 -10.41 1.78
C ARG A 33 26.96 -11.32 1.41
N SER A 34 25.92 -11.38 2.25
CA SER A 34 24.81 -12.32 2.09
C SER A 34 23.55 -11.77 2.76
N LEU A 35 22.44 -11.84 2.04
CA LEU A 35 21.11 -11.48 2.55
C LEU A 35 20.54 -12.50 3.52
N ALA A 36 21.13 -13.71 3.58
CA ALA A 36 20.71 -14.80 4.45
C ALA A 36 21.39 -14.77 5.83
N GLY A 37 22.01 -13.65 6.24
CA GLY A 37 22.75 -13.56 7.50
C GLY A 37 21.86 -13.25 8.70
N ASP A 38 22.05 -14.00 9.80
CA ASP A 38 21.22 -13.96 11.00
C ASP A 38 20.91 -12.54 11.52
N GLY A 39 21.93 -11.69 11.66
CA GLY A 39 21.75 -10.34 12.20
C GLY A 39 20.96 -9.40 11.29
N LEU A 40 21.04 -9.57 9.97
CA LEU A 40 20.26 -8.76 9.02
C LEU A 40 18.80 -9.21 9.01
N ILE A 41 18.56 -10.52 8.97
CA ILE A 41 17.20 -11.09 9.01
C ILE A 41 16.53 -10.73 10.32
N LEU A 42 17.24 -10.85 11.45
CA LEU A 42 16.72 -10.46 12.76
C LEU A 42 16.35 -8.97 12.80
N ALA A 43 17.20 -8.11 12.25
CA ALA A 43 16.91 -6.68 12.17
C ALA A 43 15.68 -6.38 11.28
N MET A 44 15.51 -7.12 10.18
CA MET A 44 14.31 -7.05 9.33
C MET A 44 13.07 -7.51 10.09
N PHE A 45 13.15 -8.60 10.85
CA PHE A 45 12.05 -9.12 11.65
C PHE A 45 11.58 -8.10 12.68
N HIS A 46 12.51 -7.54 13.47
CA HIS A 46 12.19 -6.47 14.42
C HIS A 46 11.58 -5.25 13.74
N LYS A 47 12.01 -4.91 12.52
CA LYS A 47 11.40 -3.80 11.78
C LYS A 47 9.96 -4.09 11.37
N ILE A 48 9.66 -5.33 10.96
CA ILE A 48 8.28 -5.75 10.64
C ILE A 48 7.40 -5.69 11.90
N GLU A 49 7.92 -6.16 13.04
CA GLU A 49 7.23 -6.10 14.33
C GLU A 49 6.93 -4.65 14.74
N GLU A 50 7.93 -3.75 14.67
CA GLU A 50 7.76 -2.32 14.93
C GLU A 50 6.69 -1.70 14.04
N LEU A 51 6.74 -1.95 12.72
CA LEU A 51 5.77 -1.42 11.76
C LEU A 51 4.36 -1.99 11.99
N THR A 52 4.27 -3.25 12.41
CA THR A 52 2.98 -3.90 12.72
C THR A 52 2.37 -3.26 13.95
N ASN A 53 3.15 -3.03 15.00
CA ASN A 53 2.68 -2.36 16.22
C ASN A 53 2.27 -0.91 15.93
N GLN A 54 3.08 -0.16 15.19
CA GLN A 54 2.73 1.21 14.76
C GLN A 54 1.42 1.24 13.96
N LYS A 55 1.23 0.28 13.05
CA LYS A 55 -0.01 0.18 12.27
C LYS A 55 -1.22 -0.03 13.19
N VAL A 56 -1.13 -0.94 14.16
CA VAL A 56 -2.20 -1.18 15.14
C VAL A 56 -2.50 0.08 15.96
N ASP A 57 -1.48 0.79 16.41
CA ASP A 57 -1.64 2.04 17.17
C ASP A 57 -2.29 3.14 16.33
N TYR A 58 -1.90 3.27 15.05
CA TYR A 58 -2.53 4.21 14.13
C TYR A 58 -3.98 3.85 13.80
N GLU A 59 -4.29 2.57 13.59
CA GLU A 59 -5.65 2.10 13.38
C GLU A 59 -6.54 2.39 14.59
N LYS A 60 -6.01 2.17 15.81
CA LYS A 60 -6.72 2.51 17.05
C LYS A 60 -6.96 4.02 17.17
N SER A 61 -5.94 4.83 16.91
CA SER A 61 -6.06 6.30 16.95
C SER A 61 -7.08 6.80 15.93
N LEU A 62 -7.10 6.21 14.72
CA LEU A 62 -8.11 6.51 13.71
C LEU A 62 -9.52 6.09 14.15
N MET A 63 -9.68 4.93 14.79
CA MET A 63 -10.96 4.51 15.38
C MET A 63 -11.44 5.50 16.44
N GLU A 64 -10.55 5.97 17.32
CA GLU A 64 -10.91 6.95 18.35
C GLU A 64 -11.33 8.30 17.74
N ILE A 65 -10.58 8.82 16.77
CA ILE A 65 -10.92 10.06 16.05
C ILE A 65 -12.24 9.92 15.28
N THR A 66 -12.43 8.80 14.58
CA THR A 66 -13.67 8.56 13.81
C THR A 66 -14.87 8.29 14.70
N ALA A 67 -14.69 7.75 15.91
CA ALA A 67 -15.73 7.63 16.91
C ALA A 67 -16.11 8.98 17.55
N GLN A 68 -15.16 9.93 17.64
CA GLN A 68 -15.41 11.29 18.14
C GLN A 68 -16.09 12.20 17.09
N HIS A 69 -15.98 11.87 15.81
CA HIS A 69 -16.64 12.60 14.74
C HIS A 69 -17.99 11.97 14.37
N ASP A 70 -19.05 12.55 14.93
CA ASP A 70 -20.46 12.23 14.67
C ASP A 70 -20.80 11.99 13.18
N ASP A 71 -21.73 11.06 12.99
CA ASP A 71 -22.36 10.48 11.78
C ASP A 71 -22.68 11.46 10.62
N THR A 72 -22.62 12.76 10.85
CA THR A 72 -22.83 13.81 9.84
C THR A 72 -21.60 14.07 8.97
N SER A 73 -20.38 13.98 9.52
CA SER A 73 -19.13 14.23 8.76
C SER A 73 -18.76 13.03 7.89
N GLY A 74 -18.98 11.81 8.39
CA GLY A 74 -18.72 10.56 7.66
C GLY A 74 -19.60 10.39 6.42
N LYS A 75 -20.89 10.77 6.49
CA LYS A 75 -21.79 10.76 5.33
C LYS A 75 -21.33 11.75 4.25
N ARG A 76 -20.97 12.96 4.64
CA ARG A 76 -20.53 14.02 3.72
C ARG A 76 -19.19 13.69 3.05
N LEU A 77 -18.24 13.10 3.79
CA LEU A 77 -16.97 12.64 3.23
C LEU A 77 -17.16 11.46 2.26
N LYS A 78 -18.06 10.52 2.57
CA LYS A 78 -18.43 9.44 1.63
C LYS A 78 -19.02 10.00 0.32
N GLU A 79 -19.88 11.01 0.38
CA GLU A 79 -20.42 11.66 -0.82
C GLU A 79 -19.34 12.34 -1.67
N ILE A 80 -18.43 13.09 -1.02
CA ILE A 80 -17.32 13.76 -1.72
C ILE A 80 -16.37 12.72 -2.36
N ALA A 81 -16.03 11.66 -1.62
CA ALA A 81 -15.17 10.58 -2.12
C ALA A 81 -15.81 9.86 -3.31
N ASN A 82 -17.11 9.54 -3.24
CA ASN A 82 -17.83 8.92 -4.35
C ASN A 82 -17.89 9.83 -5.59
N LYS A 83 -18.08 11.14 -5.40
CA LYS A 83 -18.07 12.11 -6.49
C LYS A 83 -16.70 12.20 -7.18
N ALA A 84 -15.61 12.21 -6.42
CA ALA A 84 -14.25 12.21 -6.96
C ALA A 84 -13.93 10.88 -7.68
N LEU A 85 -14.29 9.75 -7.08
CA LEU A 85 -14.04 8.43 -7.64
C LEU A 85 -14.85 8.19 -8.92
N ASN A 86 -16.11 8.62 -9.00
CA ASN A 86 -16.90 8.53 -10.23
C ASN A 86 -16.39 9.47 -11.34
N LYS A 87 -15.76 10.60 -10.98
CA LYS A 87 -15.13 11.50 -11.97
C LYS A 87 -13.90 10.87 -12.62
N HIS A 88 -13.08 10.16 -11.84
CA HIS A 88 -11.83 9.56 -12.32
C HIS A 88 -11.97 8.11 -12.78
N ASN A 89 -13.02 7.41 -12.32
CA ASN A 89 -13.34 6.02 -12.68
C ASN A 89 -14.86 5.85 -12.82
N PRO A 90 -15.45 6.30 -13.95
CA PRO A 90 -16.90 6.36 -14.15
C PRO A 90 -17.60 5.00 -14.13
N HIS A 91 -16.86 3.90 -14.31
CA HIS A 91 -17.42 2.54 -14.36
C HIS A 91 -17.30 1.76 -13.05
N ARG A 92 -16.70 2.34 -11.99
CA ARG A 92 -16.56 1.71 -10.65
C ARG A 92 -17.88 1.31 -9.99
N SER A 93 -19.00 1.87 -10.42
CA SER A 93 -20.35 1.56 -9.89
C SER A 93 -21.24 0.84 -10.89
N CYS A 94 -20.66 0.32 -11.98
CA CYS A 94 -21.40 -0.45 -12.97
C CYS A 94 -21.41 -1.93 -12.57
N PRO A 95 -22.59 -2.59 -12.48
CA PRO A 95 -22.71 -3.98 -12.02
C PRO A 95 -21.90 -5.02 -12.82
N ASN A 96 -21.39 -4.65 -14.00
CA ASN A 96 -20.66 -5.54 -14.90
C ASN A 96 -19.27 -5.01 -15.30
N CYS A 97 -18.77 -3.94 -14.65
CA CYS A 97 -17.46 -3.36 -14.95
C CYS A 97 -16.54 -3.35 -13.73
N HIS A 98 -16.83 -4.21 -12.76
CA HIS A 98 -15.98 -4.37 -11.60
C HIS A 98 -14.76 -5.22 -11.96
N ASP A 99 -13.60 -4.72 -11.54
CA ASP A 99 -12.28 -5.34 -11.60
C ASP A 99 -12.18 -6.43 -10.51
N ASP A 100 -13.15 -7.34 -10.50
CA ASP A 100 -13.11 -8.54 -9.70
C ASP A 100 -12.12 -9.47 -10.41
N CYS A 101 -11.18 -10.08 -9.68
CA CYS A 101 -10.07 -10.85 -10.22
C CYS A 101 -10.44 -12.12 -11.03
N ILE A 102 -11.65 -12.20 -11.58
CA ILE A 102 -12.15 -13.24 -12.47
C ILE A 102 -12.93 -12.57 -13.61
N GLY A 103 -12.26 -12.30 -14.73
CA GLY A 103 -12.95 -12.11 -16.02
C GLY A 103 -12.63 -10.83 -16.77
N TRP A 104 -11.46 -10.79 -17.41
CA TRP A 104 -11.18 -10.15 -18.70
C TRP A 104 -12.12 -9.01 -19.13
N ILE A 105 -11.74 -7.77 -18.84
CA ILE A 105 -12.07 -6.65 -19.72
C ILE A 105 -11.24 -6.87 -21.00
N LEU A 106 -11.86 -7.38 -22.06
CA LEU A 106 -11.29 -7.26 -23.39
C LEU A 106 -11.21 -5.75 -23.72
N GLU A 107 -10.01 -5.24 -23.96
CA GLU A 107 -9.81 -3.86 -24.37
C GLU A 107 -10.74 -3.52 -25.55
N GLY A 108 -11.58 -2.48 -25.40
CA GLY A 108 -12.40 -1.94 -26.48
C GLY A 108 -13.88 -2.34 -26.51
N GLN A 109 -14.42 -3.09 -25.55
CA GLN A 109 -15.88 -3.27 -25.45
C GLN A 109 -16.55 -2.08 -24.72
N PRO A 110 -17.53 -1.41 -25.35
CA PRO A 110 -18.26 -0.31 -24.70
C PRO A 110 -19.15 -0.82 -23.56
N CYS A 111 -19.26 -0.03 -22.50
CA CYS A 111 -20.12 -0.34 -21.37
C CYS A 111 -21.59 -0.25 -21.80
N GLY A 112 -22.46 -1.13 -21.28
CA GLY A 112 -23.90 -1.13 -21.62
C GLY A 112 -24.67 0.16 -21.28
N ARG A 113 -24.08 1.10 -20.52
CA ARG A 113 -24.64 2.45 -20.32
C ARG A 113 -24.39 3.42 -21.49
N ASP A 114 -23.43 3.11 -22.36
CA ASP A 114 -23.12 3.94 -23.54
C ASP A 114 -24.03 3.60 -24.74
N LEU A 115 -24.93 2.62 -24.57
CA LEU A 115 -25.84 2.11 -25.60
C LEU A 115 -27.32 2.52 -25.40
N SER A 116 -27.61 3.38 -24.41
CA SER A 116 -28.96 3.87 -24.09
C SER A 116 -29.01 5.39 -23.98
#